data_AF-C0H6V2-F1
#
_entry.id   AF-C0H6V2-F1
#
_cell.length_a   1.000
_cell.length_b   1.000
_cell.length_c   1.000
_cell.angle_alpha   90.00
_cell.angle_beta   90.00
_cell.angle_gamma   90.00
#
_symmetry.space_group_name_H-M   'P 1'
#
loop_
_entity.id
_entity.type
_entity.pdbx_description
1 polymer ?
#
loop_
_entity_poly.entity_id
_entity_poly.type
_entity_poly.pdbx_seq_one_letter_code
_entity_poly.pdbx_strand_id
1 'polypeptide(L)'
;MFKVLILVGFVGAVVAEHAFSSQHIHKHDGHHETVHHGHGDKHHHDYYTHPKYEFEYKVEDHHTKDHKSQHETRDGDAVKGYYALHEPDGSERYIHYHGDKHSG
;
A
#
# COMPACT_ATOMS: atom_id res chain seq x y z
N MET A 1 -55.13 -24.96 27.53
CA MET A 1 -54.93 -25.12 26.07
C MET A 1 -54.02 -23.97 25.62
N PHE A 2 -52.87 -24.31 25.03
CA PHE A 2 -51.84 -23.46 24.39
C PHE A 2 -52.44 -22.27 23.60
N LYS A 3 -51.86 -21.08 23.42
CA LYS A 3 -50.46 -20.61 23.40
C LYS A 3 -50.49 -19.07 23.41
N VAL A 4 -49.64 -18.41 24.19
CA VAL A 4 -49.27 -17.00 23.98
C VAL A 4 -48.22 -16.99 22.87
N LEU A 5 -48.40 -16.17 21.83
CA LEU A 5 -47.35 -15.85 20.86
C LEU A 5 -47.27 -14.33 20.74
N ILE A 6 -46.32 -13.73 21.46
CA ILE A 6 -45.86 -12.37 21.20
C ILE A 6 -44.79 -12.51 20.11
N LEU A 7 -45.14 -12.17 18.87
CA LEU A 7 -44.18 -11.99 17.80
C LEU A 7 -43.56 -10.59 17.94
N VAL A 8 -42.45 -10.48 18.68
CA VAL A 8 -41.57 -9.32 18.54
C VAL A 8 -40.74 -9.53 17.28
N GLY A 9 -41.20 -8.96 16.17
CA GLY A 9 -40.41 -8.88 14.95
C GLY A 9 -39.23 -7.92 15.18
N PHE A 10 -38.06 -8.46 15.51
CA PHE A 10 -36.81 -7.71 15.36
C PHE A 10 -36.54 -7.60 13.86
N VAL A 11 -36.94 -6.50 13.25
CA VAL A 11 -36.44 -6.09 11.94
C VAL A 11 -34.99 -5.68 12.16
N GLY A 12 -34.07 -6.64 12.02
CA GLY A 12 -32.65 -6.34 11.96
C GLY A 12 -32.39 -5.54 10.68
N ALA A 13 -32.19 -4.24 10.82
CA ALA A 13 -31.69 -3.42 9.72
C ALA A 13 -30.31 -3.97 9.35
N VAL A 14 -30.20 -4.58 8.17
CA VAL A 14 -28.92 -5.03 7.63
C VAL A 14 -28.19 -3.77 7.17
N VAL A 15 -27.28 -3.28 7.99
CA VAL A 15 -26.41 -2.16 7.61
C VAL A 15 -25.43 -2.72 6.59
N ALA A 16 -25.56 -2.32 5.33
CA ALA A 16 -24.56 -2.60 4.31
C ALA A 16 -23.32 -1.76 4.63
N GLU A 17 -22.41 -2.31 5.43
CA GLU A 17 -21.09 -1.70 5.65
C GLU A 17 -20.31 -1.82 4.34
N HIS A 18 -19.89 -0.69 3.78
CA HIS A 18 -19.18 -0.65 2.51
C HIS A 18 -17.69 -0.86 2.75
N ALA A 19 -17.05 -1.72 1.94
CA ALA A 19 -15.60 -1.87 1.92
C ALA A 19 -14.97 -0.73 1.10
N PHE A 20 -13.88 -0.15 1.60
CA PHE A 20 -13.08 0.85 0.91
C PHE A 20 -11.69 0.30 0.61
N SER A 21 -11.19 0.58 -0.59
CA SER A 21 -9.79 0.37 -0.93
C SER A 21 -9.25 1.53 -1.73
N SER A 22 -7.96 1.80 -1.59
CA SER A 22 -7.27 2.84 -2.34
C SER A 22 -5.84 2.43 -2.63
N GLN A 23 -5.33 2.94 -3.76
CA GLN A 23 -3.95 2.81 -4.15
C GLN A 23 -3.51 4.14 -4.78
N HIS A 24 -2.35 4.64 -4.37
CA HIS A 24 -1.80 5.89 -4.87
C HIS A 24 -0.30 5.74 -5.12
N ILE A 25 0.18 6.33 -6.21
CA ILE A 25 1.61 6.45 -6.51
C ILE A 25 1.90 7.88 -6.97
N HIS A 26 2.85 8.51 -6.31
CA HIS A 26 3.36 9.82 -6.65
C HIS A 26 4.81 9.67 -7.11
N LYS A 27 5.07 9.92 -8.39
CA LYS A 27 6.42 9.82 -8.97
C LYS A 27 7.05 11.20 -9.08
N HIS A 28 8.34 11.27 -8.79
CA HIS A 28 9.15 12.48 -8.82
C HIS A 28 10.27 12.42 -9.86
N ASP A 29 10.17 11.48 -10.80
CA ASP A 29 11.16 11.28 -11.86
C ASP A 29 11.27 12.57 -12.69
N GLY A 30 12.44 13.24 -12.63
CA GLY A 30 12.70 14.52 -13.30
C GLY A 30 13.23 14.38 -14.74
N HIS A 31 13.66 15.52 -15.32
CA HIS A 31 14.33 15.56 -16.61
C HIS A 31 15.56 14.65 -16.64
N HIS A 32 15.69 13.84 -17.69
CA HIS A 32 16.81 12.94 -17.90
C HIS A 32 18.14 13.70 -17.99
N GLU A 33 19.17 13.23 -17.30
CA GLU A 33 20.53 13.68 -17.56
C GLU A 33 21.16 12.80 -18.65
N THR A 34 21.84 13.44 -19.61
CA THR A 34 22.63 12.72 -20.62
C THR A 34 23.96 12.34 -19.98
N VAL A 35 24.17 11.07 -19.70
CA VAL A 35 25.48 10.57 -19.25
C VAL A 35 26.33 10.17 -20.46
N HIS A 36 27.56 10.70 -20.55
CA HIS A 36 28.51 10.36 -21.61
C HIS A 36 29.51 9.32 -21.10
N HIS A 37 29.35 8.06 -21.52
CA HIS A 37 30.35 7.02 -21.27
C HIS A 37 31.42 7.05 -22.37
N GLY A 38 32.64 7.46 -22.01
CA GLY A 38 33.79 7.47 -22.91
C GLY A 38 34.41 6.09 -23.07
N HIS A 39 33.99 5.33 -24.09
CA HIS A 39 34.77 4.23 -24.65
C HIS A 39 34.37 3.97 -26.10
N GLY A 40 35.31 4.16 -27.03
CA GLY A 40 35.39 3.59 -28.38
C GLY A 40 34.10 3.47 -29.21
N ASP A 41 33.92 4.38 -30.17
CA ASP A 41 33.21 4.21 -31.44
C ASP A 41 31.72 3.81 -31.45
N LYS A 42 30.99 3.87 -30.33
CA LYS A 42 29.52 3.81 -30.34
C LYS A 42 28.90 4.79 -29.35
N HIS A 43 28.29 5.85 -29.88
CA HIS A 43 27.50 6.81 -29.10
C HIS A 43 26.17 6.15 -28.65
N HIS A 44 26.21 5.41 -27.55
CA HIS A 44 25.01 5.07 -26.79
C HIS A 44 24.73 6.20 -25.80
N HIS A 45 23.64 6.94 -26.03
CA HIS A 45 23.12 7.89 -25.05
C HIS A 45 22.37 7.09 -23.99
N ASP A 46 23.02 6.83 -22.86
CA ASP A 46 22.34 6.30 -21.69
C ASP A 46 21.61 7.45 -21.00
N TYR A 47 20.28 7.34 -20.92
CA TYR A 47 19.45 8.29 -20.20
C TYR A 47 19.33 7.80 -18.75
N TYR A 48 19.94 8.50 -17.81
CA TYR A 48 19.78 8.21 -16.39
C TYR A 48 18.77 9.18 -15.77
N THR A 49 17.74 8.63 -15.11
CA THR A 49 16.76 9.39 -14.32
C THR A 49 16.83 8.90 -12.89
N HIS A 50 17.01 9.81 -11.94
CA HIS A 50 16.99 9.49 -10.51
C HIS A 50 15.61 8.96 -10.09
N PRO A 51 15.48 7.67 -9.70
CA PRO A 51 14.19 7.08 -9.41
C PRO A 51 13.68 7.59 -8.06
N LYS A 52 12.49 8.18 -8.03
CA LYS A 52 11.92 8.70 -6.78
C LYS A 52 10.40 8.59 -6.79
N TYR A 53 9.83 7.92 -5.79
CA TYR A 53 8.39 7.82 -5.64
C TYR A 53 7.93 7.71 -4.18
N GLU A 54 6.65 7.97 -4.00
CA GLU A 54 5.87 7.64 -2.82
C GLU A 54 4.71 6.74 -3.27
N PHE A 55 4.48 5.65 -2.54
CA PHE A 55 3.45 4.66 -2.82
C PHE A 55 2.64 4.38 -1.57
N GLU A 56 1.32 4.33 -1.71
CA GLU A 56 0.38 4.03 -0.65
C GLU A 56 -0.70 3.05 -1.12
N TYR A 57 -1.10 2.16 -0.23
CA TYR A 57 -2.24 1.27 -0.42
C TYR A 57 -2.97 1.06 0.90
N LYS A 58 -4.30 0.95 0.86
CA LYS A 58 -5.12 0.73 2.05
C LYS A 58 -6.40 -0.04 1.72
N VAL A 59 -6.81 -0.91 2.64
CA VAL A 59 -8.13 -1.55 2.68
C VAL A 59 -8.76 -1.32 4.05
N GLU A 60 -10.02 -0.92 4.04
CA GLU A 60 -10.90 -0.87 5.20
C GLU A 60 -12.20 -1.59 4.86
N ASP A 61 -12.32 -2.83 5.31
CA ASP A 61 -13.53 -3.63 5.16
C ASP A 61 -14.01 -4.12 6.52
N HIS A 62 -15.01 -3.43 7.06
CA HIS A 62 -15.62 -3.80 8.33
C HIS A 62 -16.43 -5.10 8.27
N HIS A 63 -16.85 -5.56 7.09
CA HIS A 63 -17.59 -6.80 6.93
C HIS A 63 -16.65 -8.01 7.06
N THR A 64 -15.54 -8.00 6.32
CA THR A 64 -14.56 -9.10 6.35
C THR A 64 -13.50 -8.95 7.45
N LYS A 65 -13.44 -7.77 8.09
CA LYS A 65 -12.39 -7.35 9.02
C LYS A 65 -11.02 -7.24 8.37
N ASP A 66 -10.99 -7.01 7.06
CA ASP A 66 -9.78 -6.74 6.33
C ASP A 66 -9.36 -5.27 6.51
N HIS A 67 -8.47 -5.04 7.47
CA HIS A 67 -7.89 -3.74 7.74
C HIS A 67 -6.38 -3.82 7.57
N LYS A 68 -5.88 -3.21 6.49
CA LYS A 68 -4.45 -3.20 6.16
C LYS A 68 -4.03 -1.95 5.42
N SER A 69 -2.77 -1.58 5.56
CA SER A 69 -2.18 -0.48 4.80
C SER A 69 -0.70 -0.71 4.54
N GLN A 70 -0.20 -0.15 3.44
CA GLN A 70 1.21 -0.08 3.08
C GLN A 70 1.57 1.35 2.72
N HIS A 71 2.76 1.79 3.11
CA HIS A 71 3.39 3.00 2.62
C HIS A 71 4.84 2.70 2.28
N GLU A 72 5.30 3.13 1.11
CA GLU A 72 6.67 2.96 0.64
C GLU A 72 7.18 4.25 0.00
N THR A 73 8.41 4.61 0.30
CA THR A 73 9.12 5.70 -0.36
C THR A 73 10.41 5.17 -0.96
N ARG A 74 10.70 5.60 -2.19
CA ARG A 74 11.98 5.38 -2.84
C ARG A 74 12.64 6.70 -3.16
N ASP A 75 13.94 6.77 -2.89
CA ASP A 75 14.82 7.85 -3.31
C ASP A 75 16.16 7.26 -3.77
N GLY A 76 16.37 7.20 -5.08
CA GLY A 76 17.53 6.56 -5.69
C GLY A 76 17.55 5.05 -5.43
N ASP A 77 18.63 4.58 -4.81
CA ASP A 77 18.78 3.17 -4.41
C ASP A 77 18.09 2.86 -3.07
N ALA A 78 17.76 3.89 -2.28
CA ALA A 78 17.13 3.71 -0.98
C ALA A 78 15.62 3.54 -1.11
N VAL A 79 15.10 2.45 -0.55
CA VAL A 79 13.68 2.19 -0.37
C VAL A 79 13.40 1.97 1.12
N LYS A 80 12.28 2.47 1.60
CA LYS A 80 11.83 2.22 2.96
C LYS A 80 10.32 2.29 3.03
N GLY A 81 9.75 1.59 3.97
CA GLY A 81 8.31 1.60 4.12
C GLY A 81 7.84 0.79 5.31
N TYR A 82 6.53 0.63 5.37
CA TYR A 82 5.92 -0.29 6.31
C TYR A 82 4.70 -0.97 5.71
N TYR A 83 4.32 -2.08 6.34
CA TYR A 83 3.03 -2.72 6.20
C TYR A 83 2.38 -2.82 7.57
N ALA A 84 1.09 -2.50 7.65
CA ALA A 84 0.28 -2.61 8.85
C ALA A 84 -0.90 -3.55 8.59
N LEU A 85 -1.18 -4.46 9.52
CA LEU A 85 -2.25 -5.45 9.41
C LEU A 85 -2.93 -5.64 10.78
N HIS A 86 -4.25 -5.53 10.81
CA HIS A 86 -5.04 -5.99 11.94
C HIS A 86 -5.16 -7.52 11.89
N GLU A 87 -4.77 -8.16 12.98
CA GLU A 87 -4.80 -9.61 13.11
C GLU A 87 -6.12 -10.10 13.71
N PRO A 88 -6.49 -11.38 13.47
CA PRO A 88 -7.73 -11.94 14.00
C PRO A 88 -7.82 -11.95 15.54
N ASP A 89 -6.69 -11.90 16.24
CA ASP A 89 -6.63 -11.84 17.70
C ASP A 89 -6.79 -10.41 18.26
N GLY A 90 -7.00 -9.42 17.38
CA GLY A 90 -7.15 -8.01 17.72
C GLY A 90 -5.83 -7.25 17.88
N SER A 91 -4.69 -7.90 17.67
CA SER A 91 -3.40 -7.21 17.61
C SER A 91 -3.21 -6.48 16.28
N GLU A 92 -2.35 -5.46 16.28
CA GLU A 92 -1.88 -4.81 15.06
C GLU A 92 -0.41 -5.14 14.84
N ARG A 93 -0.08 -5.72 13.69
CA ARG A 93 1.30 -5.96 13.31
C ARG A 93 1.79 -4.84 12.39
N TYR A 94 2.87 -4.20 12.80
CA TYR A 94 3.63 -3.24 11.99
C TYR A 94 4.96 -3.86 11.57
N ILE A 95 5.20 -3.95 10.26
CA ILE A 95 6.47 -4.39 9.70
C ILE A 95 7.11 -3.19 9.04
N HIS A 96 8.23 -2.73 9.58
CA HIS A 96 9.06 -1.72 8.94
C HIS A 96 10.17 -2.40 8.15
N TYR A 97 10.44 -1.90 6.95
CA TYR A 97 11.50 -2.40 6.09
C TYR A 97 12.29 -1.25 5.49
N HIS A 98 13.55 -1.54 5.17
CA HIS A 98 14.40 -0.68 4.37
C HIS A 98 15.25 -1.53 3.44
N GLY A 99 15.71 -0.94 2.36
CA GLY A 99 16.73 -1.49 1.48
C GLY A 99 17.50 -0.36 0.81
N ASP A 100 18.75 -0.60 0.50
CA ASP A 100 19.63 0.29 -0.24
C ASP A 100 20.58 -0.52 -1.13
N LYS A 101 21.54 0.15 -1.76
CA LYS A 101 22.52 -0.48 -2.67
C LYS A 101 23.35 -1.59 -2.01
N HIS A 102 23.50 -1.54 -0.69
CA HIS A 102 24.44 -2.36 0.05
C HIS A 102 23.76 -3.33 1.02
N SER A 103 22.58 -3.01 1.51
CA SER A 103 21.88 -3.79 2.53
C SER A 103 20.36 -3.71 2.42
N GLY A 104 19.69 -4.69 3.01
CA GLY A 104 18.23 -4.81 3.14
C GLY A 104 17.87 -6.10 3.86
#